data_AF-A0A7K4MV78-F1
#
_entry.id   AF-A0A7K4MV78-F1
#
_cell.length_a   1.000
_cell.length_b   1.000
_cell.length_c   1.000
_cell.angle_alpha   90.00
_cell.angle_beta   90.00
_cell.angle_gamma   90.00
#
_symmetry.space_group_name_H-M   'P 1'
#
loop_
_entity.id
_entity.type
_entity.pdbx_description
1 polymer ?
#
loop_
_entity_poly.entity_id
_entity_poly.type
_entity_poly.pdbx_seq_one_letter_code
_entity_poly.pdbx_strand_id
1 'polypeptide(L)'
;MSLDQEKLKKSAKKHSEKLANLGMELGKIQFSYKVERKPSKEYWQKRIDDFKKYNEKGMEYYNQTYSLMNLVNKEESQIFLLSASKFRQLGLTLIEIMEKIKENPSIMDSKDKQQSKWSKEIREQITEHSNTCIHHEKDMNTSFREFYQKHLKKILE
;
A
#
# COMPACT_ATOMS: atom_id res chain seq x y z
N MET A 1 -32.16 -20.33 4.96
CA MET A 1 -31.47 -19.04 5.15
C MET A 1 -32.52 -17.95 5.06
N SER A 2 -32.40 -16.88 5.85
CA SER A 2 -33.30 -15.72 5.69
C SER A 2 -32.97 -14.95 4.41
N LEU A 3 -33.94 -14.23 3.86
CA LEU A 3 -33.75 -13.33 2.70
C LEU A 3 -32.60 -12.34 2.92
N ASP A 4 -32.37 -11.91 4.16
CA ASP A 4 -31.28 -11.00 4.53
C ASP A 4 -29.91 -11.66 4.50
N GLN A 5 -29.80 -12.94 4.87
CA GLN A 5 -28.56 -13.71 4.75
C GLN A 5 -28.19 -13.95 3.28
N GLU A 6 -29.17 -14.20 2.40
CA GLU A 6 -28.91 -14.34 0.98
C GLU A 6 -28.47 -13.04 0.32
N LYS A 7 -29.10 -11.91 0.67
CA LYS A 7 -28.69 -10.58 0.20
C LYS A 7 -27.26 -10.26 0.66
N LEU A 8 -26.93 -10.54 1.91
CA LEU A 8 -25.58 -10.35 2.45
C LEU A 8 -24.56 -11.21 1.68
N LYS A 9 -24.84 -12.51 1.47
CA LYS A 9 -23.96 -13.42 0.72
C LYS A 9 -23.73 -12.93 -0.71
N LYS A 10 -24.77 -12.46 -1.41
CA LYS A 10 -24.65 -11.88 -2.77
C LYS A 10 -23.77 -10.63 -2.79
N SER A 11 -23.99 -9.71 -1.86
CA SER A 11 -23.16 -8.50 -1.74
C SER A 11 -21.70 -8.84 -1.42
N ALA A 12 -21.47 -9.72 -0.45
CA ALA A 12 -20.12 -10.15 -0.08
C ALA A 12 -19.38 -10.81 -1.26
N LYS A 13 -20.06 -11.65 -2.06
CA LYS A 13 -19.50 -12.24 -3.29
C LYS A 13 -19.09 -11.17 -4.30
N LYS A 14 -19.98 -10.23 -4.64
CA LYS A 14 -19.68 -9.11 -5.54
C LYS A 14 -18.46 -8.31 -5.07
N HIS A 15 -18.38 -8.03 -3.78
CA HIS A 15 -17.25 -7.30 -3.22
C HIS A 15 -15.94 -8.11 -3.30
N SER A 16 -16.01 -9.42 -3.05
CA SER A 16 -14.86 -10.33 -3.13
C SER A 16 -14.34 -10.51 -4.56
N GLU A 17 -15.23 -10.62 -5.55
CA GLU A 17 -14.85 -10.69 -6.97
C GLU A 17 -14.10 -9.43 -7.41
N LYS A 18 -14.62 -8.25 -7.06
CA LYS A 18 -13.94 -6.98 -7.34
C LYS A 18 -12.58 -6.91 -6.64
N LEU A 19 -12.49 -7.39 -5.40
CA LEU A 19 -11.23 -7.41 -4.65
C LEU A 19 -10.19 -8.34 -5.32
N ALA A 20 -10.62 -9.51 -5.80
CA ALA A 20 -9.75 -10.43 -6.53
C ALA A 20 -9.21 -9.80 -7.82
N ASN A 21 -10.05 -9.11 -8.59
CA ASN A 21 -9.62 -8.41 -9.80
C ASN A 21 -8.59 -7.31 -9.49
N LEU A 22 -8.83 -6.50 -8.46
CA LEU A 22 -7.89 -5.47 -8.01
C LEU A 22 -6.56 -6.09 -7.54
N GLY A 23 -6.61 -7.23 -6.84
CA GLY A 23 -5.41 -7.98 -6.44
C GLY A 23 -4.60 -8.49 -7.63
N MET A 24 -5.27 -8.96 -8.69
CA MET A 24 -4.60 -9.34 -9.94
C MET A 24 -3.99 -8.15 -10.66
N GLU A 25 -4.67 -7.01 -10.70
CA GLU A 25 -4.13 -5.76 -11.26
C GLU A 25 -2.89 -5.29 -10.49
N LEU A 26 -2.95 -5.31 -9.16
CA LEU A 26 -1.79 -5.03 -8.30
C LEU A 26 -0.61 -5.94 -8.59
N GLY A 27 -0.85 -7.24 -8.71
CA GLY A 27 0.21 -8.22 -9.03
C GLY A 27 0.89 -7.98 -10.39
N LYS A 28 0.22 -7.30 -11.32
CA LYS A 28 0.82 -6.90 -12.62
C LYS A 28 1.70 -5.66 -12.50
N ILE A 29 1.50 -4.82 -11.47
CA ILE A 29 2.33 -3.64 -11.21
C ILE A 29 3.62 -4.12 -10.51
N GLN A 30 4.72 -4.19 -11.26
CA GLN A 30 6.02 -4.66 -10.77
C GLN A 30 6.76 -3.61 -9.92
N PHE A 31 6.11 -3.06 -8.89
CA PHE A 31 6.76 -2.13 -7.96
C PHE A 31 7.50 -2.86 -6.83
N SER A 32 8.63 -2.30 -6.39
CA SER A 32 9.37 -2.82 -5.23
C SER A 32 9.75 -1.70 -4.27
N TYR A 33 9.41 -1.89 -2.99
CA TYR A 33 9.87 -1.03 -1.90
C TYR A 33 11.38 -1.08 -1.69
N LYS A 34 12.10 -2.04 -2.28
CA LYS A 34 13.56 -2.08 -2.22
C LYS A 34 14.13 -0.81 -2.85
N VAL A 35 14.93 -0.07 -2.07
CA VAL A 35 15.59 1.15 -2.51
C VAL A 35 16.90 0.80 -3.19
N GLU A 36 17.08 1.23 -4.44
CA GLU A 36 18.37 1.15 -5.12
C GLU A 36 19.11 2.49 -5.08
N ARG A 37 20.43 2.42 -4.93
CA ARG A 37 21.30 3.60 -4.91
C ARG A 37 21.67 4.01 -6.33
N LYS A 38 20.74 4.67 -7.02
CA LYS A 38 20.92 5.15 -8.39
C LYS A 38 21.00 6.69 -8.42
N PRO A 39 22.12 7.30 -8.83
CA PRO A 39 22.24 8.75 -8.95
C PRO A 39 21.72 9.26 -10.31
N SER A 40 20.54 8.82 -10.75
CA SER A 40 19.92 9.24 -12.02
C SER A 40 18.53 9.84 -11.76
N LYS A 41 18.30 11.02 -12.31
CA LYS A 41 17.00 11.72 -12.22
C LYS A 41 15.90 10.91 -12.90
N GLU A 42 16.21 10.34 -14.06
CA GLU A 42 15.30 9.52 -14.87
C GLU A 42 14.87 8.26 -14.11
N TYR A 43 15.80 7.63 -13.40
CA TYR A 43 15.48 6.50 -12.52
C TYR A 43 14.47 6.90 -11.43
N TRP A 44 14.72 8.01 -10.72
CA TRP A 44 13.83 8.45 -9.65
C TRP A 44 12.47 8.91 -10.15
N GLN A 45 12.41 9.59 -11.30
CA GLN A 45 11.15 9.94 -11.94
C GLN A 45 10.34 8.69 -12.26
N LYS A 46 10.96 7.70 -12.93
CA LYS A 46 10.29 6.42 -13.23
C LYS A 46 9.81 5.71 -11.97
N ARG A 47 10.64 5.65 -10.93
CA ARG A 47 10.29 5.03 -9.64
C ARG A 47 9.09 5.73 -8.98
N ILE A 48 9.03 7.06 -9.03
CA ILE A 48 7.89 7.83 -8.51
C ILE A 48 6.62 7.51 -9.29
N ASP A 49 6.70 7.45 -10.62
CA ASP A 49 5.53 7.17 -11.47
C ASP A 49 5.02 5.74 -11.27
N ASP A 50 5.92 4.77 -11.17
CA ASP A 50 5.58 3.37 -10.88
C ASP A 50 4.96 3.25 -9.47
N PHE A 51 5.51 3.96 -8.47
CA PHE A 51 4.96 3.97 -7.12
C PHE A 51 3.59 4.63 -7.06
N LYS A 52 3.36 5.75 -7.76
CA LYS A 52 2.06 6.43 -7.80
C LYS A 52 0.97 5.48 -8.33
N LYS A 53 1.26 4.78 -9.43
CA LYS A 53 0.34 3.77 -10.00
C LYS A 53 0.07 2.62 -9.02
N TYR A 54 1.13 2.08 -8.40
CA TYR A 54 0.99 1.04 -7.39
C TYR A 54 0.13 1.49 -6.22
N ASN A 55 0.43 2.66 -5.65
CA ASN A 55 -0.23 3.20 -4.47
C ASN A 55 -1.70 3.55 -4.73
N GLU A 56 -2.02 4.14 -5.88
CA GLU A 56 -3.40 4.42 -6.29
C GLU A 56 -4.22 3.13 -6.38
N LYS A 57 -3.69 2.12 -7.09
CA LYS A 57 -4.35 0.82 -7.20
C LYS A 57 -4.45 0.10 -5.85
N GLY A 58 -3.44 0.25 -4.99
CA GLY A 58 -3.43 -0.26 -3.63
C GLY A 58 -4.55 0.37 -2.78
N MET A 59 -4.76 1.67 -2.91
CA MET A 59 -5.87 2.36 -2.24
C MET A 59 -7.23 1.89 -2.74
N GLU A 60 -7.41 1.64 -4.03
CA GLU A 60 -8.64 1.03 -4.56
C GLU A 60 -8.90 -0.34 -3.90
N TYR A 61 -7.87 -1.18 -3.79
CA TYR A 61 -7.93 -2.49 -3.15
C TYR A 61 -8.31 -2.38 -1.66
N TYR A 62 -7.67 -1.50 -0.90
CA TYR A 62 -7.96 -1.34 0.53
C TYR A 62 -9.32 -0.69 0.80
N ASN A 63 -9.79 0.22 -0.06
CA ASN A 63 -11.16 0.76 0.01
C ASN A 63 -12.21 -0.32 -0.25
N GLN A 64 -11.93 -1.23 -1.19
CA GLN A 64 -12.78 -2.37 -1.47
C GLN A 64 -12.78 -3.37 -0.30
N THR A 65 -11.62 -3.58 0.33
CA THR A 65 -11.46 -4.39 1.54
C THR A 65 -12.31 -3.83 2.68
N TYR A 66 -12.20 -2.54 2.96
CA TYR A 66 -13.03 -1.83 3.92
C TYR A 66 -14.53 -2.04 3.65
N SER A 67 -14.94 -1.86 2.39
CA SER A 67 -16.34 -2.00 2.00
C SER A 67 -16.87 -3.41 2.29
N LEU A 68 -16.07 -4.44 2.02
CA LEU A 68 -16.40 -5.83 2.33
C LEU A 68 -16.49 -6.08 3.84
N MET A 69 -15.51 -5.60 4.61
CA MET A 69 -15.51 -5.72 6.07
C MET A 69 -16.73 -5.05 6.70
N ASN A 70 -17.09 -3.86 6.20
CA ASN A 70 -18.19 -3.06 6.72
C ASN A 70 -19.58 -3.70 6.54
N LEU A 71 -19.72 -4.65 5.60
CA LEU A 71 -20.95 -5.43 5.45
C LEU A 71 -21.20 -6.37 6.64
N VAL A 72 -20.13 -6.79 7.34
CA VAL A 72 -20.19 -7.84 8.35
C VAL A 72 -19.89 -7.32 9.76
N ASN A 73 -18.87 -6.47 9.90
CA ASN A 73 -18.50 -5.89 11.18
C ASN A 73 -18.01 -4.45 10.97
N LYS A 74 -18.80 -3.49 11.47
CA LYS A 74 -18.52 -2.06 11.34
C LYS A 74 -17.33 -1.60 12.20
N GLU A 75 -17.13 -2.19 13.36
CA GLU A 75 -16.07 -1.76 14.28
C GLU A 75 -14.69 -2.13 13.73
N GLU A 76 -14.52 -3.41 13.35
CA GLU A 76 -13.28 -3.88 12.72
C GLU A 76 -13.05 -3.17 11.37
N SER A 77 -14.10 -2.83 10.62
CA SER A 77 -13.96 -2.06 9.37
C SER A 77 -13.45 -0.63 9.60
N GLN A 78 -13.91 0.07 10.65
CA GLN A 78 -13.40 1.42 10.95
C GLN A 78 -11.92 1.40 11.34
N ILE A 79 -11.49 0.40 12.12
CA ILE A 79 -10.07 0.23 12.47
C ILE A 79 -9.23 0.00 11.21
N PHE A 80 -9.74 -0.81 10.27
CA PHE A 80 -9.09 -1.03 8.99
C PHE A 80 -9.02 0.25 8.15
N LEU A 81 -10.08 1.07 8.13
CA LEU A 81 -10.12 2.35 7.43
C LEU A 81 -9.06 3.34 7.97
N LEU A 82 -8.85 3.38 9.28
CA LEU A 82 -7.77 4.17 9.90
C LEU A 82 -6.40 3.68 9.42
N SER A 83 -6.20 2.36 9.34
CA SER A 83 -4.96 1.76 8.83
C SER A 83 -4.72 2.11 7.36
N ALA A 84 -5.76 2.06 6.52
CA ALA A 84 -5.68 2.48 5.11
C ALA A 84 -5.39 3.99 4.97
N SER A 85 -5.96 4.82 5.84
CA SER A 85 -5.67 6.26 5.88
C SER A 85 -4.22 6.54 6.26
N LYS A 86 -3.67 5.80 7.22
CA LYS A 86 -2.24 5.87 7.57
C LYS A 86 -1.36 5.42 6.42
N PHE A 87 -1.71 4.34 5.71
CA PHE A 87 -0.97 3.88 4.53
C PHE A 87 -0.92 4.97 3.44
N ARG A 88 -2.04 5.65 3.18
CA ARG A 88 -2.07 6.79 2.24
C ARG A 88 -1.10 7.89 2.64
N GLN A 89 -1.05 8.26 3.93
CA GLN A 89 -0.10 9.27 4.43
C GLN A 89 1.34 8.81 4.24
N LEU A 90 1.65 7.56 4.58
CA LEU A 90 2.98 6.98 4.37
C LEU A 90 3.37 7.04 2.88
N GLY A 91 2.45 6.73 1.98
CA GLY A 91 2.68 6.83 0.53
C GLY A 91 3.00 8.27 0.07
N LEU A 92 2.28 9.28 0.57
CA LEU A 92 2.57 10.68 0.22
C LEU A 92 3.95 11.12 0.70
N THR A 93 4.30 10.84 1.96
CA THR A 93 5.63 11.13 2.49
C THR A 93 6.73 10.40 1.72
N LEU A 94 6.47 9.16 1.27
CA LEU A 94 7.44 8.42 0.47
C LEU A 94 7.70 9.11 -0.88
N ILE A 95 6.66 9.62 -1.54
CA ILE A 95 6.78 10.40 -2.79
C ILE A 95 7.59 11.66 -2.54
N GLU A 96 7.32 12.40 -1.46
CA GLU A 96 8.06 13.63 -1.12
C GLU A 96 9.56 13.37 -0.93
N ILE A 97 9.93 12.28 -0.26
CA ILE A 97 11.34 11.90 -0.11
C ILE A 97 11.96 11.58 -1.47
N MET A 98 11.26 10.82 -2.32
CA MET A 98 11.75 10.49 -3.68
C MET A 98 11.89 11.74 -4.55
N GLU A 99 10.99 12.72 -4.43
CA GLU A 99 11.07 14.00 -5.15
C GLU A 99 12.33 14.80 -4.77
N LYS A 100 12.66 14.88 -3.47
CA LYS A 100 13.92 15.51 -3.01
C LYS A 100 15.16 14.84 -3.62
N ILE A 101 15.13 13.51 -3.75
CA ILE A 101 16.21 12.75 -4.39
C ILE A 101 16.24 13.00 -5.90
N LYS A 102 15.08 13.08 -6.56
CA LYS A 102 14.98 13.40 -7.99
C LYS A 102 15.57 14.78 -8.30
N GLU A 103 15.34 15.76 -7.44
CA GLU A 103 15.92 17.10 -7.57
C GLU A 103 17.45 17.09 -7.45
N ASN A 104 18.00 16.26 -6.57
CA ASN A 104 19.44 16.12 -6.36
C ASN A 104 19.88 14.64 -6.34
N PRO A 105 20.01 13.98 -7.50
CA PRO A 105 20.27 12.53 -7.55
C PRO A 105 21.62 12.11 -6.96
N SER A 106 22.58 13.02 -6.87
CA SER A 106 23.89 12.79 -6.23
C SER A 106 23.77 12.35 -4.76
N ILE A 107 22.64 12.64 -4.09
CA ILE A 107 22.31 12.10 -2.76
C ILE A 107 22.45 10.57 -2.73
N MET A 108 22.19 9.88 -3.84
CA MET A 108 22.25 8.43 -3.94
C MET A 108 23.59 7.88 -4.43
N ASP A 109 24.55 8.75 -4.76
CA ASP A 109 25.87 8.31 -5.18
C ASP A 109 26.65 7.72 -3.99
N SER A 110 27.05 6.46 -4.10
CA SER A 110 27.84 5.78 -3.09
C SER A 110 29.32 6.16 -3.11
N LYS A 111 29.80 6.80 -4.17
CA LYS A 111 31.19 7.21 -4.36
C LYS A 111 31.48 8.61 -3.85
N ASP A 112 30.45 9.41 -3.62
CA ASP A 112 30.60 10.74 -3.03
C ASP A 112 30.94 10.62 -1.53
N LYS A 113 32.22 10.82 -1.22
CA LYS A 113 32.75 10.79 0.15
C LYS A 113 32.52 12.10 0.91
N GLN A 114 32.10 13.17 0.23
CA GLN A 114 31.87 14.50 0.82
C GLN A 114 30.37 14.82 0.94
N GLN A 115 29.54 13.80 1.15
CA GLN A 115 28.11 14.03 1.35
C GLN A 115 27.81 14.83 2.62
N SER A 116 27.04 15.89 2.44
CA SER A 116 26.50 16.69 3.53
C SER A 116 25.68 15.84 4.50
N LYS A 117 25.55 16.28 5.74
CA LYS A 117 24.68 15.65 6.74
C LYS A 117 23.25 15.52 6.22
N TRP A 118 22.76 16.56 5.56
CA TRP A 118 21.45 16.59 4.92
C TRP A 118 21.26 15.47 3.88
N SER A 119 22.23 15.23 3.00
CA SER A 119 22.14 14.14 2.01
C SER A 119 22.11 12.76 2.66
N LYS A 120 22.85 12.56 3.76
CA LYS A 120 22.82 11.30 4.52
C LYS A 120 21.46 11.06 5.18
N GLU A 121 20.88 12.09 5.77
CA GLU A 121 19.55 12.03 6.39
C GLU A 121 18.47 11.65 5.36
N ILE A 122 18.46 12.26 4.17
CA ILE A 122 17.50 11.91 3.11
C ILE A 122 17.65 10.44 2.66
N ARG A 123 18.89 9.94 2.60
CA ARG A 123 19.19 8.55 2.23
C ARG A 123 18.71 7.54 3.28
N GLU A 124 18.84 7.88 4.56
CA GLU A 124 18.30 7.07 5.65
C GLU A 124 16.77 7.10 5.62
N GLN A 125 16.17 8.29 5.49
CA GLN A 125 14.72 8.48 5.39
C GLN A 125 14.08 7.66 4.27
N ILE A 126 14.65 7.64 3.05
CA ILE A 126 14.06 6.86 1.96
C ILE A 126 14.05 5.36 2.26
N THR A 127 15.07 4.86 2.95
CA THR A 127 15.21 3.44 3.29
C THR A 127 14.26 3.07 4.43
N GLU A 128 14.29 3.83 5.52
CA GLU A 128 13.43 3.63 6.68
C GLU A 128 11.96 3.75 6.30
N HIS A 129 11.60 4.81 5.58
CA HIS A 129 10.22 5.05 5.21
C HIS A 129 9.69 4.04 4.18
N SER A 130 10.54 3.58 3.26
CA SER A 130 10.18 2.45 2.37
C SER A 130 9.94 1.17 3.16
N ASN A 131 10.76 0.89 4.18
CA ASN A 131 10.55 -0.24 5.08
C ASN A 131 9.25 -0.08 5.88
N THR A 132 8.96 1.09 6.41
CA THR A 132 7.71 1.37 7.15
C THR A 132 6.49 1.13 6.26
N CYS A 133 6.51 1.58 5.00
CA CYS A 133 5.42 1.32 4.06
C CYS A 133 5.15 -0.18 3.86
N ILE A 134 6.19 -0.98 3.57
CA ILE A 134 6.01 -2.42 3.31
C ILE A 134 5.58 -3.20 4.56
N HIS A 135 6.05 -2.82 5.75
CA HIS A 135 5.61 -3.46 7.00
C HIS A 135 4.13 -3.13 7.27
N HIS A 136 3.77 -1.84 7.20
CA HIS A 136 2.37 -1.42 7.39
C HIS A 136 1.42 -2.10 6.40
N GLU A 137 1.85 -2.25 5.15
CA GLU A 137 1.07 -2.96 4.13
C GLU A 137 0.90 -4.45 4.46
N LYS A 138 1.95 -5.13 4.94
CA LYS A 138 1.88 -6.53 5.38
C LYS A 138 0.95 -6.70 6.58
N ASP A 139 0.98 -5.75 7.51
CA ASP A 139 0.11 -5.78 8.70
C ASP A 139 -1.36 -5.63 8.30
N MET A 140 -1.67 -4.69 7.39
CA MET A 140 -3.02 -4.55 6.84
C MET A 140 -3.48 -5.83 6.14
N ASN A 141 -2.64 -6.43 5.30
CA ASN A 141 -2.97 -7.68 4.60
C ASN A 141 -3.18 -8.85 5.56
N THR A 142 -2.41 -8.90 6.66
CA THR A 142 -2.56 -9.91 7.71
C THR A 142 -3.86 -9.72 8.46
N SER A 143 -4.16 -8.49 8.88
CA SER A 143 -5.42 -8.12 9.54
C SER A 143 -6.63 -8.50 8.71
N PHE A 144 -6.61 -8.21 7.40
CA PHE A 144 -7.71 -8.61 6.51
C PHE A 144 -7.83 -10.15 6.37
N ARG A 145 -6.70 -10.88 6.30
CA ARG A 145 -6.73 -12.34 6.24
C ARG A 145 -7.36 -12.94 7.50
N GLU A 146 -7.02 -12.41 8.68
CA GLU A 146 -7.60 -12.83 9.95
C GLU A 146 -9.10 -12.53 9.99
N PHE A 147 -9.51 -11.32 9.58
CA PHE A 147 -10.90 -10.93 9.44
C PHE A 147 -11.67 -11.91 8.53
N TYR A 148 -11.08 -12.25 7.38
CA TYR A 148 -11.69 -13.15 6.42
C TYR A 148 -11.96 -14.53 7.02
N GLN A 149 -10.98 -15.11 7.73
CA GLN A 149 -11.15 -16.42 8.37
C GLN A 149 -12.19 -16.39 9.48
N LYS A 150 -12.21 -15.32 10.27
CA LYS A 150 -13.12 -15.16 11.41
C LYS A 150 -14.58 -14.95 10.96
N HIS A 151 -14.80 -14.12 9.94
CA HIS A 151 -16.13 -13.59 9.61
C HIS A 151 -16.63 -13.98 8.21
N LEU A 152 -15.80 -13.85 7.17
CA LEU A 152 -16.26 -13.94 5.78
C LEU A 152 -16.35 -15.37 5.26
N LYS A 153 -15.45 -16.25 5.69
CA LYS A 153 -15.38 -17.64 5.21
C LYS A 153 -16.74 -18.36 5.34
N LYS A 154 -17.36 -18.28 6.52
CA LYS A 154 -18.67 -18.90 6.82
C LYS A 154 -19.84 -18.30 6.05
N ILE A 155 -19.70 -17.07 5.54
CA ILE A 155 -20.75 -16.38 4.76
C ILE A 155 -20.63 -16.77 3.28
N LEU A 156 -19.40 -16.92 2.79
CA LEU A 156 -19.11 -17.16 1.38
C LEU A 156 -19.21 -18.65 1.01
N GLU A 157 -18.76 -19.54 1.89
CA GLU A 157 -18.99 -20.99 1.84
C GLU A 157 -20.47 -21.28 2.11
#